data_AF-A0A7S2E3I6-F1
#
_entry.id   AF-A0A7S2E3I6-F1
#
_cell.length_a   1.000
_cell.length_b   1.000
_cell.length_c   1.000
_cell.angle_alpha   90.00
_cell.angle_beta   90.00
_cell.angle_gamma   90.00
#
_symmetry.space_group_name_H-M   'P 1'
#
loop_
_entity.id
_entity.type
_entity.pdbx_description
1 polymer ?
#
loop_
_entity_poly.entity_id
_entity_poly.type
_entity_poly.pdbx_seq_one_letter_code
_entity_poly.pdbx_strand_id
1 'polypeptide(L)'
;EKATSYDDITRKTAFNTIEAVEEYARKHNNNKPIPLVFTSAAEAGWPDVRGGTFVENNLTPKWLRRYVDAKRAVETRLLQQNPTLIRPIIFRPSLIYSLERIPSLPAVGAFFA
;
A
#
# COMPACT_ATOMS: atom_id res chain seq x y z
N GLU A 1 5.35 12.93 -22.36
CA GLU A 1 5.14 11.48 -22.56
C GLU A 1 4.05 10.98 -21.63
N LYS A 2 3.06 10.25 -22.16
CA LYS A 2 2.03 9.56 -21.38
C LYS A 2 2.66 8.33 -20.72
N ALA A 3 3.36 8.52 -19.61
CA ALA A 3 3.70 7.41 -18.73
C ALA A 3 2.43 7.08 -17.94
N THR A 4 1.77 5.96 -18.25
CA THR A 4 0.89 5.29 -17.27
C THR A 4 1.71 5.17 -15.99
N SER A 5 1.42 6.00 -14.99
CA SER A 5 2.26 6.08 -13.81
C SER A 5 2.22 4.73 -13.11
N TYR A 6 3.34 4.28 -12.56
CA TYR A 6 3.41 3.08 -11.73
C TYR A 6 2.31 3.06 -10.65
N ASP A 7 1.92 4.24 -10.18
CA ASP A 7 0.84 4.50 -9.24
C ASP A 7 -0.54 4.11 -9.80
N ASP A 8 -0.81 4.42 -11.08
CA ASP A 8 -2.05 4.02 -11.77
C ASP A 8 -2.16 2.51 -11.94
N ILE A 9 -1.05 1.85 -12.30
CA ILE A 9 -1.01 0.40 -12.44
C ILE A 9 -1.25 -0.23 -11.06
N THR A 10 -0.54 0.22 -10.03
CA THR A 10 -0.68 -0.28 -8.65
C THR A 10 -2.13 -0.19 -8.17
N ARG A 11 -2.76 0.98 -8.34
CA ARG A 11 -4.15 1.20 -7.93
C ARG A 11 -5.13 0.32 -8.70
N LYS A 12 -5.03 0.29 -10.03
CA LYS A 12 -5.92 -0.51 -10.88
C LYS A 12 -5.79 -2.00 -10.60
N THR A 13 -4.57 -2.51 -10.49
CA THR A 13 -4.32 -3.92 -10.18
C THR A 13 -4.90 -4.29 -8.82
N ALA A 14 -4.70 -3.46 -7.80
CA ALA A 14 -5.26 -3.73 -6.48
C ALA A 14 -6.79 -3.67 -6.46
N PHE A 15 -7.40 -2.70 -7.14
CA PHE A 15 -8.87 -2.60 -7.23
C PHE A 15 -9.46 -3.81 -7.95
N ASN A 16 -8.90 -4.21 -9.09
CA ASN A 16 -9.34 -5.40 -9.82
C ASN A 16 -9.18 -6.66 -8.98
N THR A 17 -8.11 -6.75 -8.18
CA THR A 17 -7.90 -7.88 -7.26
C THR A 17 -8.99 -7.93 -6.19
N ILE A 18 -9.32 -6.79 -5.57
CA ILE A 18 -10.39 -6.70 -4.57
C ILE A 18 -11.72 -7.14 -5.20
N GLU A 19 -12.05 -6.64 -6.39
CA GLU A 19 -13.28 -6.99 -7.10
C GLU A 19 -13.35 -8.49 -7.43
N ALA A 20 -12.26 -9.07 -7.93
CA ALA A 20 -12.20 -10.50 -8.24
C ALA A 20 -12.36 -11.37 -6.98
N VAL A 21 -11.76 -10.97 -5.86
CA VAL A 21 -11.91 -11.68 -4.58
C VAL A 21 -13.33 -11.54 -4.04
N GLU A 22 -13.95 -10.35 -4.14
CA GLU A 22 -15.35 -10.15 -3.76
C GLU A 22 -16.29 -11.04 -4.58
N GLU A 23 -16.10 -11.11 -5.90
CA GLU A 23 -16.89 -11.97 -6.78
C GLU A 23 -16.71 -13.45 -6.46
N TYR A 24 -15.46 -13.87 -6.24
CA TYR A 24 -15.15 -15.24 -5.85
C TYR A 24 -15.78 -15.59 -4.50
N ALA A 25 -15.68 -14.70 -3.52
CA ALA A 25 -16.29 -14.86 -2.20
C ALA A 25 -17.82 -14.99 -2.32
N ARG A 26 -18.51 -14.13 -3.07
CA ARG A 26 -19.97 -14.22 -3.27
C ARG A 26 -20.42 -15.57 -3.82
N LYS A 27 -19.62 -16.18 -4.71
CA LYS A 27 -19.93 -17.48 -5.34
C LYS A 27 -19.61 -18.69 -4.46
N HIS A 28 -18.64 -18.57 -3.53
CA HIS A 28 -18.10 -19.70 -2.78
C HIS A 28 -18.15 -19.51 -1.25
N ASN A 29 -18.94 -18.55 -0.75
CA ASN A 29 -18.88 -18.20 0.67
C ASN A 29 -19.48 -19.31 1.56
N ASN A 30 -18.63 -19.98 2.35
CA ASN A 30 -19.03 -20.85 3.44
C ASN A 30 -19.14 -20.07 4.77
N ASN A 31 -19.73 -18.87 4.73
CA ASN A 31 -19.80 -17.91 5.85
C ASN A 31 -18.45 -17.53 6.47
N LYS A 32 -17.36 -17.54 5.68
CA LYS A 32 -16.01 -17.19 6.17
C LYS A 32 -15.36 -16.17 5.22
N PRO A 33 -15.01 -14.97 5.71
CA PRO A 33 -14.40 -13.94 4.88
C PRO A 33 -12.98 -14.36 4.43
N ILE A 34 -12.68 -14.11 3.15
CA ILE A 34 -11.40 -14.45 2.55
C ILE A 34 -10.34 -13.46 3.02
N PRO A 35 -9.19 -13.91 3.57
CA PRO A 35 -8.12 -12.99 3.91
C PRO A 35 -7.49 -12.39 2.65
N LEU A 36 -7.44 -11.06 2.58
CA LEU A 36 -6.74 -10.34 1.52
C LEU A 36 -5.73 -9.39 2.14
N VAL A 37 -4.45 -9.61 1.82
CA VAL A 37 -3.34 -8.78 2.28
C VAL A 37 -2.97 -7.78 1.20
N PHE A 38 -2.99 -6.50 1.53
CA PHE A 38 -2.42 -5.45 0.71
C PHE A 38 -1.11 -4.95 1.33
N THR A 39 -0.02 -5.01 0.54
CA THR A 39 1.27 -4.43 0.93
C THR A 39 1.30 -2.96 0.54
N SER A 40 1.16 -2.11 1.56
CA SER A 40 1.23 -0.67 1.48
C SER A 40 2.66 -0.18 1.75
N ALA A 41 2.81 0.98 2.38
CA ALA A 41 4.08 1.59 2.75
C ALA A 41 3.93 2.29 4.11
N ALA A 42 5.01 2.37 4.89
CA ALA A 42 5.01 3.06 6.18
C ALA A 42 4.60 4.55 6.05
N GLU A 43 5.00 5.19 4.94
CA GLU A 43 4.71 6.58 4.61
C GLU A 43 3.21 6.85 4.41
N ALA A 44 2.41 5.81 4.10
CA ALA A 44 0.95 5.92 4.09
C ALA A 44 0.38 6.32 5.47
N GLY A 45 1.08 5.99 6.56
CA GLY A 45 0.73 6.37 7.92
C GLY A 45 1.33 7.69 8.41
N TRP A 46 2.02 8.48 7.56
CA TRP A 46 2.55 9.79 7.98
C TRP A 46 1.52 10.75 8.61
N PRO A 47 0.26 10.83 8.16
CA PRO A 47 -0.75 11.67 8.79
C PRO A 47 -1.04 11.28 10.24
N ASP A 48 -0.77 10.03 10.61
CA ASP A 48 -1.05 9.47 11.94
C ASP A 48 0.07 9.77 12.95
N VAL A 49 1.22 10.28 12.50
CA VAL A 49 2.39 10.54 13.35
C VAL A 49 2.72 12.03 13.45
N ARG A 50 3.24 12.44 14.61
CA ARG A 50 3.60 13.85 14.86
C ARG A 50 4.63 14.33 13.84
N GLY A 51 4.28 15.39 13.11
CA GLY A 51 5.14 16.00 12.11
C GLY A 51 5.13 15.30 10.74
N GLY A 52 4.44 14.16 10.57
CA GLY A 52 4.43 13.45 9.29
C GLY A 52 3.76 14.25 8.17
N THR A 53 2.68 14.97 8.45
CA THR A 53 2.05 15.89 7.48
C THR A 53 3.00 17.01 7.02
N PHE A 54 3.90 17.48 7.90
CA PHE A 54 4.90 18.47 7.53
C PHE A 54 5.94 17.87 6.58
N VAL A 55 6.44 16.67 6.88
CA VAL A 55 7.37 15.91 6.03
C VAL A 55 6.76 15.65 4.66
N GLU A 56 5.50 15.21 4.63
CA GLU A 56 4.79 14.90 3.40
C GLU A 56 4.60 16.14 2.51
N ASN A 57 4.21 17.27 3.11
CA ASN A 57 3.88 18.47 2.36
C ASN A 57 5.11 19.29 1.94
N ASN A 58 6.19 19.29 2.73
CA ASN A 58 7.32 20.19 2.54
C ASN A 58 8.62 19.51 2.12
N LEU A 59 8.85 18.25 2.52
CA LEU A 59 10.13 17.56 2.30
C LEU A 59 10.04 16.44 1.26
N THR A 60 8.83 15.95 0.99
CA THR A 60 8.62 14.77 0.14
C THR A 60 8.58 15.14 -1.34
N PRO A 61 9.37 14.46 -2.20
CA PRO A 61 9.29 14.64 -3.65
C PRO A 61 7.89 14.35 -4.20
N LYS A 62 7.49 15.07 -5.26
CA LYS A 62 6.16 14.92 -5.89
C LYS A 62 5.82 13.48 -6.28
N TRP A 63 6.79 12.71 -6.74
CA TRP A 63 6.58 11.31 -7.14
C TRP A 63 6.22 10.43 -5.93
N LEU A 64 6.90 10.64 -4.79
CA LEU A 64 6.67 9.84 -3.58
C LEU A 64 5.30 10.17 -2.98
N ARG A 65 4.88 11.44 -3.03
CA ARG A 65 3.52 11.82 -2.61
C ARG A 65 2.45 11.11 -3.44
N ARG A 66 2.56 11.11 -4.77
CA ARG A 66 1.62 10.39 -5.65
C ARG A 66 1.58 8.88 -5.38
N TYR A 67 2.74 8.28 -5.15
CA TYR A 67 2.84 6.87 -4.77
C TYR A 67 2.11 6.58 -3.46
N VAL A 68 2.35 7.38 -2.42
CA VAL A 68 1.71 7.23 -1.11
C VAL A 68 0.20 7.45 -1.20
N ASP A 69 -0.25 8.46 -1.96
CA ASP A 69 -1.67 8.70 -2.22
C ASP A 69 -2.35 7.52 -2.91
N ALA A 70 -1.69 6.90 -3.90
CA ALA A 70 -2.19 5.72 -4.57
C ALA A 70 -2.32 4.52 -3.60
N LYS A 71 -1.35 4.34 -2.69
CA LYS A 71 -1.43 3.31 -1.65
C LYS A 71 -2.60 3.56 -0.68
N ARG A 72 -2.78 4.80 -0.20
CA ARG A 72 -3.91 5.18 0.68
C ARG A 72 -5.27 4.99 0.01
N ALA A 73 -5.37 5.24 -1.29
CA ALA A 73 -6.59 4.99 -2.05
C ALA A 73 -6.96 3.50 -2.03
N VAL A 74 -5.97 2.60 -2.14
CA VAL A 74 -6.18 1.16 -2.02
C VAL A 74 -6.54 0.74 -0.60
N GLU A 75 -5.85 1.27 0.41
CA GLU A 75 -6.20 1.01 1.81
C GLU A 75 -7.66 1.40 2.09
N THR A 76 -8.07 2.59 1.64
CA THR A 76 -9.44 3.09 1.80
C THR A 76 -10.44 2.15 1.12
N ARG A 77 -10.21 1.77 -0.14
CA ARG A 77 -11.10 0.85 -0.88
C ARG A 77 -11.18 -0.53 -0.23
N LEU A 78 -10.08 -1.03 0.35
CA LEU A 78 -10.02 -2.31 1.05
C LEU A 78 -10.68 -2.25 2.44
N LEU A 79 -10.76 -1.08 3.07
CA LEU A 79 -11.50 -0.88 4.33
C LEU A 79 -13.00 -0.66 4.11
N GLN A 80 -13.39 -0.10 2.95
CA GLN A 80 -14.78 0.18 2.58
C GLN A 80 -15.54 -1.02 1.99
N GLN A 81 -14.84 -2.12 1.72
CA GLN A 81 -15.44 -3.36 1.21
C GLN A 81 -16.31 -4.08 2.27
N ASN A 82 -17.13 -5.06 1.84
CA ASN A 82 -18.01 -5.80 2.74
C ASN A 82 -17.24 -6.80 3.65
N PRO A 83 -17.20 -6.59 4.99
CA PRO A 83 -16.39 -7.39 5.91
C PRO A 83 -16.79 -8.89 5.98
N THR A 84 -17.96 -9.27 5.44
CA THR A 84 -18.40 -10.67 5.34
C THR A 84 -17.77 -11.42 4.16
N LEU A 85 -17.27 -10.69 3.16
CA LEU A 85 -16.64 -11.26 1.96
C LEU A 85 -15.13 -11.33 2.12
N ILE A 86 -14.52 -10.25 2.58
CA ILE A 86 -13.06 -10.15 2.71
C ILE A 86 -12.72 -9.75 4.15
N ARG A 87 -11.69 -10.41 4.68
CA ARG A 87 -10.97 -9.98 5.89
C ARG A 87 -9.77 -9.15 5.43
N PRO A 88 -9.84 -7.81 5.53
CA PRO A 88 -8.79 -6.95 5.01
C PRO A 88 -7.57 -6.96 5.94
N ILE A 89 -6.38 -7.07 5.36
CA ILE A 89 -5.11 -6.97 6.08
C ILE A 89 -4.26 -5.92 5.36
N ILE A 90 -3.93 -4.83 6.06
CA ILE A 90 -3.06 -3.78 5.53
C ILE A 90 -1.68 -3.95 6.19
N PHE A 91 -0.69 -4.31 5.38
CA PHE A 91 0.69 -4.43 5.83
C PHE A 91 1.47 -3.19 5.37
N ARG A 92 1.95 -2.36 6.31
CA ARG A 92 2.73 -1.13 6.05
C ARG A 92 4.21 -1.37 6.40
N PRO A 93 4.99 -2.01 5.52
CA PRO A 93 6.42 -2.19 5.76
C PRO A 93 7.14 -0.84 5.72
N SER A 94 8.21 -0.72 6.50
CA SER A 94 9.20 0.36 6.38
C SER A 94 10.12 0.11 5.18
N LEU A 95 11.31 0.72 5.19
CA LEU A 95 12.32 0.53 4.15
C LEU A 95 12.67 -0.96 3.97
N ILE A 96 12.38 -1.50 2.77
CA ILE A 96 12.73 -2.87 2.41
C ILE A 96 14.14 -2.88 1.83
N TYR A 97 15.04 -3.57 2.52
CA TYR A 97 16.44 -3.73 2.14
C TYR A 97 16.74 -5.18 1.74
N SER A 98 17.69 -5.34 0.81
CA SER A 98 18.31 -6.61 0.45
C SER A 98 19.78 -6.36 0.15
N LEU A 99 20.66 -7.31 0.49
CA LEU A 99 22.10 -7.26 0.17
C LEU A 99 22.35 -7.19 -1.35
N GLU A 100 21.39 -7.62 -2.15
CA GLU A 100 21.42 -7.54 -3.61
C GLU A 100 21.04 -6.14 -4.14
N ARG A 101 20.41 -5.30 -3.31
CA ARG A 101 20.11 -3.89 -3.62
C ARG A 101 21.17 -2.97 -3.04
N ILE A 102 22.35 -3.00 -3.62
CA ILE A 102 23.49 -2.15 -3.27
C ILE A 102 23.11 -0.66 -3.11
N PRO A 103 22.24 -0.05 -3.95
CA PRO A 103 21.86 1.35 -3.79
C PRO A 103 21.08 1.70 -2.51
N SER A 104 20.44 0.75 -1.83
CA SER A 104 19.73 1.03 -0.57
C SER A 104 20.63 0.96 0.66
N LEU A 105 21.88 0.49 0.51
CA LEU A 105 22.86 0.36 1.60
C LEU A 105 23.10 1.64 2.41
N PRO A 106 23.28 2.85 1.80
CA PRO A 106 23.58 4.05 2.59
C PRO A 106 22.45 4.44 3.54
N ALA A 107 21.18 4.17 3.17
CA ALA A 107 20.02 4.50 3.99
C ALA A 107 19.78 3.49 5.12
N VAL A 108 20.21 2.23 4.96
CA VAL A 108 20.07 1.19 6.00
C VAL A 108 21.34 0.91 6.80
N GLY A 109 22.49 1.42 6.39
CA GLY A 109 23.78 1.09 7.02
C GLY A 109 23.82 1.38 8.53
N ALA A 110 23.10 2.42 8.98
CA ALA A 110 22.99 2.76 10.40
C ALA A 110 22.18 1.75 11.24
N PHE A 111 21.39 0.88 10.61
CA PHE A 111 20.56 -0.14 11.27
C PHE A 111 21.15 -1.56 11.17
N PHE A 112 22.34 -1.71 10.57
CA PHE A 112 23.01 -2.99 10.34
C PHE A 112 24.22 -3.23 11.28
N ALA A 113 24.45 -2.35 12.26
CA ALA A 113 25.55 -2.47 13.23
C ALA A 113 25.23 -3.48 14.35
#